data_AF-A0A0D8HFC4-F1
#
_entry.id   AF-A0A0D8HFC4-F1
#
_cell.length_a   1.000
_cell.length_b   1.000
_cell.length_c   1.000
_cell.angle_alpha   90.00
_cell.angle_beta   90.00
_cell.angle_gamma   90.00
#
_symmetry.space_group_name_H-M   'P 1'
#
loop_
_entity.id
_entity.type
_entity.pdbx_description
1 polymer ?
#
loop_
_entity_poly.entity_id
_entity_poly.type
_entity_poly.pdbx_seq_one_letter_code
_entity_poly.pdbx_strand_id
1 'polypeptide(L)'
;MNTEWALNQLQDFISATEVHHVRAPSGVISVGTYKTAESEVEVVKKAQIVEQILNRAIPGWRSLEVDTRRKKWALHHEVALRAKESLLRQEELQKNLGENAPEISAAKLHPWVWNGASSLWQSGHYRSAVEDAAKKVNAETQNKVGRRDVSEKNLFQEAFSTDAPITGKSRLRRMTNDGSDTYRSVQRGAMALAEGIYSGIRNPFNHEDPKDIDEQVALEYLAALSVLARWVDEAIVEATP
;
A
#
# COMPACT_ATOMS: atom_id res chain seq x y z
N MET A 1 -2.14 -1.88 -8.37
CA MET A 1 -3.07 -2.63 -9.25
C MET A 1 -2.25 -3.24 -10.37
N ASN A 2 -2.55 -4.45 -10.86
CA ASN A 2 -1.90 -4.99 -12.07
C ASN A 2 -2.48 -4.25 -13.30
N THR A 3 -1.70 -3.34 -13.89
CA THR A 3 -2.15 -2.46 -14.97
C THR A 3 -2.44 -3.21 -16.26
N GLU A 4 -1.62 -4.19 -16.63
CA GLU A 4 -1.82 -4.98 -17.85
C GLU A 4 -3.13 -5.78 -17.79
N TRP A 5 -3.38 -6.44 -16.66
CA TRP A 5 -4.64 -7.14 -16.43
C TRP A 5 -5.83 -6.18 -16.48
N ALA A 6 -5.72 -5.01 -15.83
CA ALA A 6 -6.79 -4.02 -15.82
C ALA A 6 -7.10 -3.47 -17.22
N LEU A 7 -6.08 -3.20 -18.03
CA LEU A 7 -6.23 -2.76 -19.42
C LEU A 7 -6.96 -3.80 -20.27
N ASN A 8 -6.64 -5.09 -20.10
CA ASN A 8 -7.32 -6.18 -20.80
C ASN A 8 -8.80 -6.28 -20.40
N GLN A 9 -9.13 -6.17 -19.11
CA GLN A 9 -10.52 -6.18 -18.64
C GLN A 9 -11.32 -4.98 -19.15
N LEU A 10 -10.72 -3.79 -19.16
CA LEU A 10 -11.34 -2.58 -19.69
C LEU A 10 -11.60 -2.69 -21.19
N GLN A 11 -10.61 -3.18 -21.96
CA GLN A 11 -10.76 -3.37 -23.40
C GLN A 11 -11.88 -4.37 -23.74
N ASP A 12 -11.92 -5.50 -23.04
CA ASP A 12 -12.94 -6.52 -23.22
C ASP A 12 -14.36 -5.97 -22.94
N PHE A 13 -14.50 -5.16 -21.88
CA PHE A 13 -15.78 -4.51 -21.56
C PHE A 13 -16.17 -3.42 -22.55
N ILE A 14 -15.22 -2.61 -23.02
CA ILE A 14 -15.46 -1.59 -24.06
C ILE A 14 -16.02 -2.26 -25.32
N SER A 15 -15.39 -3.33 -25.78
CA SER A 15 -15.85 -4.11 -26.93
C SER A 15 -17.23 -4.73 -26.69
N ALA A 16 -17.48 -5.32 -25.52
CA ALA A 16 -18.78 -5.90 -25.18
C ALA A 16 -19.91 -4.87 -25.15
N THR A 17 -19.61 -3.62 -24.79
CA THR A 17 -20.59 -2.53 -24.65
C THR A 17 -20.73 -1.64 -25.88
N GLU A 18 -20.02 -1.93 -26.98
CA GLU A 18 -20.26 -1.28 -28.26
C GLU A 18 -21.72 -1.47 -28.69
N VAL A 19 -22.37 -0.35 -29.06
CA VAL A 19 -23.80 -0.33 -29.32
C VAL A 19 -24.07 -0.26 -30.81
N HIS A 20 -24.85 -1.20 -31.34
CA HIS A 20 -25.34 -1.19 -32.70
C HIS A 20 -26.87 -1.03 -32.76
N HIS A 21 -27.37 -0.38 -33.83
CA HIS A 21 -28.80 -0.19 -34.05
C HIS A 21 -29.40 -1.43 -34.71
N VAL A 22 -30.45 -1.98 -34.10
CA VAL A 22 -31.23 -3.08 -34.64
C VAL A 22 -32.56 -2.52 -35.14
N ARG A 23 -32.79 -2.61 -36.45
CA ARG A 23 -34.03 -2.17 -37.07
C ARG A 23 -35.22 -2.99 -36.57
N ALA A 24 -36.38 -2.35 -36.50
CA ALA A 24 -37.62 -3.05 -36.17
C ALA A 24 -37.92 -4.11 -37.26
N PRO A 25 -38.54 -5.25 -36.89
CA PRO A 25 -39.04 -6.22 -37.86
C PRO A 25 -39.98 -5.57 -38.88
N SER A 26 -39.98 -6.09 -40.11
CA SER A 26 -40.88 -5.61 -41.17
C SER A 26 -42.34 -5.63 -40.69
N GLY A 27 -43.06 -4.52 -40.87
CA GLY A 27 -44.46 -4.38 -40.48
C GLY A 27 -44.71 -3.82 -39.07
N VAL A 28 -43.67 -3.53 -38.28
CA VAL A 28 -43.80 -2.90 -36.95
C VAL A 28 -43.41 -1.42 -37.01
N ILE A 29 -44.32 -0.50 -36.62
CA ILE A 29 -44.01 0.92 -36.47
C ILE A 29 -43.28 1.12 -35.13
N SER A 30 -41.96 0.98 -35.15
CA SER A 30 -41.06 1.20 -34.00
C SER A 30 -39.73 1.78 -34.47
N VAL A 31 -39.08 2.59 -33.62
CA VAL A 31 -37.83 3.31 -33.91
C VAL A 31 -36.59 2.36 -33.88
N GLY A 32 -36.80 1.06 -33.71
CA GLY A 32 -35.74 0.06 -33.51
C GLY A 32 -35.16 0.10 -32.10
N THR A 33 -34.23 -0.80 -31.82
CA THR A 33 -33.60 -0.92 -30.49
C THR A 33 -32.09 -0.90 -30.60
N TYR A 34 -31.42 -0.33 -29.62
CA TYR A 34 -29.97 -0.42 -29.48
C TYR A 34 -29.60 -1.68 -28.70
N LYS A 35 -28.64 -2.46 -29.22
CA LYS A 35 -28.11 -3.64 -28.54
C LYS A 35 -26.59 -3.52 -28.40
N THR A 36 -26.09 -4.03 -27.29
CA THR A 36 -24.65 -4.25 -27.06
C THR A 36 -24.13 -5.38 -27.94
N ALA A 37 -22.81 -5.40 -28.19
CA ALA A 37 -22.16 -6.46 -28.96
C ALA A 37 -22.31 -7.84 -28.31
N GLU A 38 -22.30 -7.88 -26.98
CA GLU A 38 -22.56 -9.09 -26.20
C GLU A 38 -23.93 -9.08 -25.51
N SER A 39 -24.34 -10.25 -24.99
CA SER A 39 -25.58 -10.39 -24.23
C SER A 39 -25.53 -9.58 -22.93
N GLU A 40 -26.70 -9.13 -22.47
CA GLU A 40 -26.83 -8.36 -21.22
C GLU A 40 -26.20 -9.08 -20.02
N VAL A 41 -26.32 -10.42 -19.95
CA VAL A 41 -25.76 -11.23 -18.85
C VAL A 41 -24.23 -11.16 -18.84
N GLU A 42 -23.60 -11.26 -20.01
CA GLU A 42 -22.13 -11.19 -20.11
C GLU A 42 -21.62 -9.79 -19.82
N VAL A 43 -22.32 -8.75 -20.31
CA VAL A 43 -21.99 -7.35 -20.00
C VAL A 43 -22.07 -7.09 -18.49
N VAL A 44 -23.10 -7.59 -17.79
CA VAL A 44 -23.22 -7.45 -16.32
C VAL A 44 -22.08 -8.14 -15.58
N LYS A 45 -21.66 -9.35 -16.00
CA LYS A 45 -20.53 -10.05 -15.38
C LYS A 45 -19.23 -9.26 -15.52
N LYS A 46 -18.96 -8.75 -16.72
CA LYS A 46 -17.77 -7.92 -16.99
C LYS A 46 -17.84 -6.59 -16.22
N ALA A 47 -19.02 -5.99 -16.12
CA ALA A 47 -19.25 -4.75 -15.38
C ALA A 47 -18.82 -4.89 -13.91
N GLN A 48 -19.11 -6.01 -13.24
CA GLN A 48 -18.72 -6.21 -11.84
C GLN A 48 -17.21 -6.05 -11.62
N ILE A 49 -16.39 -6.57 -12.55
CA ILE A 49 -14.92 -6.46 -12.47
C ILE A 49 -14.48 -5.05 -12.83
N VAL A 50 -15.04 -4.49 -13.91
CA VAL A 50 -14.73 -3.15 -14.40
C VAL A 50 -15.03 -2.11 -13.34
N GLU A 51 -16.15 -2.17 -12.63
CA GLU A 51 -16.48 -1.22 -11.57
C GLU A 51 -15.43 -1.18 -10.45
N GLN A 52 -14.79 -2.32 -10.13
CA GLN A 52 -13.68 -2.37 -9.17
C GLN A 52 -12.43 -1.66 -9.70
N ILE A 53 -12.16 -1.78 -11.00
CA ILE A 53 -11.07 -1.07 -11.68
C ILE A 53 -11.40 0.43 -11.72
N LEU A 54 -12.61 0.81 -12.12
CA LEU A 54 -13.04 2.20 -12.24
C LEU A 54 -13.00 2.93 -10.90
N ASN A 55 -13.41 2.28 -9.79
CA ASN A 55 -13.30 2.86 -8.45
C ASN A 55 -11.86 3.25 -8.08
N ARG A 56 -10.86 2.55 -8.65
CA ARG A 56 -9.43 2.82 -8.40
C ARG A 56 -8.83 3.78 -9.42
N ALA A 57 -9.21 3.65 -10.69
CA ALA A 57 -8.66 4.45 -11.79
C ALA A 57 -9.30 5.84 -11.90
N ILE A 58 -10.59 5.97 -11.62
CA ILE A 58 -11.34 7.23 -11.70
C ILE A 58 -12.28 7.31 -10.49
N PRO A 59 -11.78 7.71 -9.30
CA PRO A 59 -12.63 7.91 -8.13
C PRO A 59 -13.80 8.86 -8.44
N GLY A 60 -15.00 8.51 -7.96
CA GLY A 60 -16.20 9.32 -8.19
C GLY A 60 -16.84 9.19 -9.58
N TRP A 61 -16.38 8.28 -10.45
CA TRP A 61 -16.89 8.16 -11.83
C TRP A 61 -18.41 8.02 -11.98
N ARG A 62 -19.13 7.53 -10.96
CA ARG A 62 -20.60 7.40 -10.97
C ARG A 62 -21.33 8.76 -11.03
N SER A 63 -20.67 9.86 -10.68
CA SER A 63 -21.25 11.21 -10.75
C SER A 63 -20.99 11.93 -12.07
N LEU A 64 -20.36 11.28 -13.06
CA LEU A 64 -20.11 11.88 -14.36
C LEU A 64 -21.42 11.99 -15.16
N GLU A 65 -21.65 13.17 -15.74
CA GLU A 65 -22.81 13.41 -16.58
C GLU A 65 -22.60 12.80 -17.98
N VAL A 66 -23.37 11.74 -18.28
CA VAL A 66 -23.38 11.07 -19.58
C VAL A 66 -24.83 10.85 -20.02
N ASP A 67 -25.14 11.12 -21.28
CA ASP A 67 -26.48 10.87 -21.82
C ASP A 67 -26.75 9.36 -21.96
N THR A 68 -27.53 8.82 -21.03
CA THR A 68 -27.87 7.40 -20.93
C THR A 68 -29.24 7.06 -21.54
N ARG A 69 -30.00 8.06 -22.03
CA ARG A 69 -31.42 7.92 -22.42
C ARG A 69 -31.72 6.81 -23.42
N ARG A 70 -30.74 6.38 -24.23
CA ARG A 70 -30.91 5.34 -25.26
C ARG A 70 -29.91 4.19 -25.15
N LYS A 71 -29.00 4.25 -24.19
CA LYS A 71 -27.84 3.35 -24.08
C LYS A 71 -27.57 3.08 -22.60
N LYS A 72 -28.10 1.96 -22.10
CA LYS A 72 -27.99 1.55 -20.68
C LYS A 72 -26.56 1.65 -20.15
N TRP A 73 -25.60 1.21 -20.95
CA TRP A 73 -24.18 1.12 -20.58
C TRP A 73 -23.34 2.33 -20.98
N ALA A 74 -23.96 3.46 -21.41
CA ALA A 74 -23.21 4.61 -21.93
C ALA A 74 -22.22 5.20 -20.92
N LEU A 75 -22.64 5.37 -19.66
CA LEU A 75 -21.77 5.85 -18.59
C LEU A 75 -20.58 4.90 -18.41
N HIS A 76 -20.84 3.62 -18.18
CA HIS A 76 -19.77 2.63 -17.98
C HIS A 76 -18.83 2.52 -19.18
N HIS A 77 -19.34 2.58 -20.40
CA HIS A 77 -18.54 2.54 -21.62
C HIS A 77 -17.61 3.76 -21.72
N GLU A 78 -18.15 4.96 -21.52
CA GLU A 78 -17.36 6.20 -21.57
C GLU A 78 -16.31 6.26 -20.46
N VAL A 79 -16.67 5.87 -19.23
CA VAL A 79 -15.71 5.85 -18.12
C VAL A 79 -14.66 4.76 -18.33
N ALA A 80 -15.02 3.60 -18.90
CA ALA A 80 -14.06 2.56 -19.24
C ALA A 80 -13.04 3.03 -20.28
N LEU A 81 -13.47 3.78 -21.31
CA LEU A 81 -12.57 4.42 -22.27
C LEU A 81 -11.62 5.40 -21.57
N ARG A 82 -12.15 6.31 -20.75
CA ARG A 82 -11.34 7.28 -20.00
C ARG A 82 -10.33 6.58 -19.08
N ALA A 83 -10.76 5.53 -18.37
CA ALA A 83 -9.91 4.78 -17.46
C ALA A 83 -8.80 4.04 -18.22
N LYS A 84 -9.13 3.43 -19.37
CA LYS A 84 -8.14 2.75 -20.21
C LYS A 84 -7.07 3.73 -20.68
N GLU A 85 -7.46 4.88 -21.22
CA GLU A 85 -6.51 5.91 -21.68
C GLU A 85 -5.67 6.48 -20.54
N SER A 86 -6.29 6.72 -19.38
CA SER A 86 -5.58 7.19 -18.18
C SER A 86 -4.52 6.19 -17.71
N LEU A 87 -4.82 4.89 -17.73
CA LEU A 87 -3.88 3.84 -17.35
C LEU A 87 -2.78 3.65 -18.40
N LEU A 88 -3.13 3.70 -19.69
CA LEU A 88 -2.18 3.52 -20.79
C LEU A 88 -1.16 4.66 -20.88
N ARG A 89 -1.60 5.89 -20.60
CA ARG A 89 -0.77 7.10 -20.64
C ARG A 89 -0.36 7.58 -19.26
N GLN A 90 -0.47 6.73 -18.23
CA GLN A 90 -0.22 7.14 -16.84
C GLN A 90 1.17 7.75 -16.65
N GLU A 91 2.21 7.11 -17.20
CA GLU A 91 3.59 7.61 -17.12
C GLU A 91 3.77 8.96 -17.85
N GLU A 92 3.17 9.09 -19.04
CA GLU A 92 3.22 10.33 -19.81
C GLU A 92 2.51 11.48 -19.06
N LEU A 93 1.34 11.21 -18.49
CA LEU A 93 0.57 12.19 -17.73
C LEU A 93 1.30 12.59 -16.45
N GLN A 94 1.88 11.64 -15.71
CA GLN A 94 2.67 11.95 -14.52
C GLN A 94 3.91 12.78 -14.89
N LYS A 95 4.60 12.44 -15.98
CA LYS A 95 5.78 13.18 -16.42
C LYS A 95 5.49 14.63 -16.79
N ASN A 96 4.34 14.88 -17.42
CA ASN A 96 3.99 16.19 -17.98
C ASN A 96 3.08 17.03 -17.07
N LEU A 97 2.29 16.40 -16.20
CA LEU A 97 1.30 17.06 -15.34
C LEU A 97 1.56 16.86 -13.84
N GLY A 98 2.34 15.84 -13.47
CA GLY A 98 2.69 15.54 -12.09
C GLY A 98 4.01 16.21 -11.66
N GLU A 99 4.24 16.23 -10.35
CA GLU A 99 5.59 16.33 -9.83
C GLU A 99 6.27 14.98 -10.10
N ASN A 100 7.42 14.94 -10.78
CA ASN A 100 8.21 13.71 -11.02
C ASN A 100 8.84 13.16 -9.71
N ALA A 101 8.09 13.17 -8.61
CA ALA A 101 8.51 12.67 -7.32
C ALA A 101 8.34 11.14 -7.26
N PRO A 102 9.31 10.40 -6.71
CA PRO A 102 9.18 8.97 -6.50
C PRO A 102 8.10 8.66 -5.45
N GLU A 103 7.19 7.72 -5.74
CA GLU A 103 6.21 7.21 -4.78
C GLU A 103 6.80 6.07 -3.92
N ILE A 104 6.51 6.09 -2.61
CA ILE A 104 6.82 4.98 -1.71
C ILE A 104 5.64 4.01 -1.68
N SER A 105 5.84 2.81 -2.22
CA SER A 105 4.83 1.75 -2.12
C SER A 105 4.93 1.03 -0.78
N ALA A 106 3.84 1.02 0.00
CA ALA A 106 3.76 0.30 1.27
C ALA A 106 4.12 -1.20 1.13
N ALA A 107 3.74 -1.81 0.01
CA ALA A 107 4.05 -3.22 -0.31
C ALA A 107 5.54 -3.49 -0.58
N LYS A 108 6.35 -2.45 -0.81
CA LYS A 108 7.81 -2.54 -0.98
C LYS A 108 8.58 -2.19 0.31
N LEU A 109 7.89 -1.91 1.41
CA LEU A 109 8.52 -1.73 2.72
C LEU A 109 9.07 -3.06 3.25
N HIS A 110 9.87 -3.00 4.32
CA HIS A 110 10.47 -4.18 4.92
C HIS A 110 9.40 -5.26 5.23
N PRO A 111 9.66 -6.55 4.95
CA PRO A 111 8.66 -7.61 5.11
C PRO A 111 8.06 -7.68 6.53
N TRP A 112 8.86 -7.45 7.57
CA TRP A 112 8.36 -7.42 8.95
C TRP A 112 7.29 -6.33 9.17
N VAL A 113 7.43 -5.19 8.50
CA VAL A 113 6.52 -4.04 8.62
C VAL A 113 5.27 -4.30 7.81
N TRP A 114 5.40 -4.57 6.51
CA TRP A 114 4.22 -4.75 5.65
C TRP A 114 3.40 -5.98 6.04
N ASN A 115 4.04 -7.08 6.42
CA ASN A 115 3.32 -8.26 6.92
C ASN A 115 2.67 -8.05 8.29
N GLY A 116 3.01 -6.99 9.02
CA GLY A 116 2.32 -6.59 10.26
C GLY A 116 1.15 -5.64 9.99
N ALA A 117 1.29 -4.74 9.01
CA ALA A 117 0.31 -3.71 8.70
C ALA A 117 -0.79 -4.14 7.72
N SER A 118 -0.46 -4.99 6.73
CA SER A 118 -1.26 -5.15 5.49
C SER A 118 -2.74 -5.48 5.70
N SER A 119 -3.09 -6.32 6.67
CA SER A 119 -4.49 -6.69 6.95
C SER A 119 -5.32 -5.50 7.42
N LEU A 120 -4.79 -4.70 8.36
CA LEU A 120 -5.45 -3.53 8.92
C LEU A 120 -5.41 -2.34 7.95
N TRP A 121 -4.33 -2.22 7.18
CA TRP A 121 -4.21 -1.23 6.12
C TRP A 121 -5.31 -1.39 5.07
N GLN A 122 -5.56 -2.62 4.60
CA GLN A 122 -6.58 -2.90 3.59
C GLN A 122 -8.02 -2.63 4.07
N SER A 123 -8.23 -2.61 5.39
CA SER A 123 -9.52 -2.27 6.01
C SER A 123 -9.64 -0.79 6.41
N GLY A 124 -8.61 0.03 6.13
CA GLY A 124 -8.61 1.46 6.45
C GLY A 124 -8.34 1.78 7.91
N HIS A 125 -7.82 0.83 8.69
CA HIS A 125 -7.45 0.99 10.10
C HIS A 125 -5.97 1.35 10.23
N TYR A 126 -5.60 2.56 9.83
CA TYR A 126 -4.22 2.96 9.61
C TYR A 126 -3.40 3.03 10.90
N ARG A 127 -3.97 3.60 11.97
CA ARG A 127 -3.34 3.62 13.31
C ARG A 127 -3.01 2.21 13.78
N SER A 128 -4.00 1.31 13.73
CA SER A 128 -3.83 -0.07 14.16
C SER A 128 -2.82 -0.82 13.29
N ALA A 129 -2.78 -0.53 11.98
CA ALA A 129 -1.77 -1.08 11.08
C ALA A 129 -0.34 -0.69 11.47
N VAL A 130 -0.13 0.56 11.88
CA VAL A 130 1.18 1.05 12.37
C VAL A 130 1.54 0.40 13.70
N GLU A 131 0.60 0.27 14.63
CA GLU A 131 0.84 -0.39 15.91
C GLU A 131 1.24 -1.86 15.76
N ASP A 132 0.54 -2.60 14.90
CA ASP A 132 0.82 -4.02 14.68
C ASP A 132 2.13 -4.22 13.91
N ALA A 133 2.46 -3.33 12.98
CA ALA A 133 3.79 -3.30 12.38
C ALA A 133 4.89 -3.06 13.44
N ALA A 134 4.71 -2.11 14.36
CA ALA A 134 5.67 -1.86 15.43
C ALA A 134 5.83 -3.07 16.36
N LYS A 135 4.73 -3.69 16.78
CA LYS A 135 4.75 -4.93 17.59
C LYS A 135 5.52 -6.04 16.87
N LYS A 136 5.32 -6.19 15.56
CA LYS A 136 6.02 -7.17 14.75
C LYS A 136 7.52 -6.90 14.66
N VAL A 137 7.94 -5.66 14.41
CA VAL A 137 9.37 -5.29 14.41
C VAL A 137 10.02 -5.56 15.77
N ASN A 138 9.33 -5.25 16.88
CA ASN A 138 9.81 -5.60 18.21
C ASN A 138 10.00 -7.12 18.38
N ALA A 139 8.99 -7.91 18.01
CA ALA A 139 9.04 -9.38 18.14
C ALA A 139 10.14 -10.01 17.28
N GLU A 140 10.33 -9.55 16.05
CA GLU A 140 11.40 -10.06 15.19
C GLU A 140 12.78 -9.65 15.69
N THR A 141 12.91 -8.45 16.28
CA THR A 141 14.14 -8.04 16.96
C THR A 141 14.44 -8.97 18.15
N GLN A 142 13.45 -9.23 18.99
CA GLN A 142 13.54 -10.17 20.12
C GLN A 142 14.00 -11.56 19.67
N ASN A 143 13.37 -12.08 18.60
CA ASN A 143 13.76 -13.36 17.99
C ASN A 143 15.21 -13.32 17.52
N LYS A 144 15.63 -12.25 16.85
CA LYS A 144 16.98 -12.11 16.30
C LYS A 144 18.06 -12.05 17.38
N VAL A 145 17.83 -11.37 18.50
CA VAL A 145 18.80 -11.31 19.62
C VAL A 145 18.64 -12.43 20.64
N GLY A 146 17.63 -13.29 20.49
CA GLY A 146 17.33 -14.37 21.43
C GLY A 146 16.87 -13.89 22.82
N ARG A 147 16.21 -12.73 22.89
CA ARG A 147 15.76 -12.08 24.14
C ARG A 147 14.24 -11.95 24.17
N ARG A 148 13.61 -12.25 25.31
CA ARG A 148 12.17 -11.99 25.52
C ARG A 148 11.85 -11.23 26.80
N ASP A 149 12.86 -10.99 27.63
CA ASP A 149 12.78 -10.28 28.92
C ASP A 149 12.75 -8.74 28.77
N VAL A 150 13.12 -8.21 27.61
CA VAL A 150 13.08 -6.78 27.30
C VAL A 150 12.36 -6.50 25.99
N SER A 151 11.68 -5.36 25.92
CA SER A 151 10.91 -4.92 24.75
C SER A 151 11.15 -3.44 24.46
N GLU A 152 10.74 -3.04 23.26
CA GLU A 152 10.62 -1.66 22.81
C GLU A 152 11.93 -0.89 23.05
N LYS A 153 11.84 0.34 23.57
CA LYS A 153 12.98 1.20 23.85
C LYS A 153 14.16 0.46 24.50
N ASN A 154 13.90 -0.30 25.57
CA ASN A 154 14.95 -0.99 26.32
C ASN A 154 15.60 -2.10 25.50
N LEU A 155 14.82 -2.83 24.71
CA LEU A 155 15.36 -3.85 23.80
C LEU A 155 16.35 -3.24 22.81
N PHE A 156 15.97 -2.15 22.14
CA PHE A 156 16.83 -1.53 21.12
C PHE A 156 18.05 -0.84 21.72
N GLN A 157 17.90 -0.20 22.89
CA GLN A 157 19.02 0.39 23.62
C GLN A 157 20.04 -0.69 24.05
N GLU A 158 19.58 -1.82 24.58
CA GLU A 158 20.49 -2.91 24.94
C GLU A 158 21.07 -3.63 23.73
N ALA A 159 20.28 -3.83 22.67
CA ALA A 159 20.71 -4.55 21.48
C ALA A 159 21.78 -3.76 20.71
N PHE A 160 21.59 -2.46 20.49
CA PHE A 160 22.54 -1.62 19.76
C PHE A 160 23.60 -0.95 20.66
N SER A 161 23.68 -1.27 21.96
CA SER A 161 24.74 -0.74 22.83
C SER A 161 26.13 -1.11 22.30
N THR A 162 27.09 -0.19 22.40
CA THR A 162 28.50 -0.44 22.05
C THR A 162 29.24 -1.31 23.05
N ASP A 163 28.60 -1.66 24.17
CA ASP A 163 29.18 -2.54 25.19
C ASP A 163 29.44 -3.95 24.64
N ALA A 164 30.34 -4.69 25.27
CA ALA A 164 30.58 -6.09 24.94
C ALA A 164 29.29 -6.92 25.16
N PRO A 165 29.07 -7.98 24.36
CA PRO A 165 28.01 -8.93 24.63
C PRO A 165 28.29 -9.67 25.94
N ILE A 166 27.26 -9.86 26.75
CA ILE A 166 27.32 -10.69 27.95
C ILE A 166 26.35 -11.85 27.81
N THR A 167 26.51 -12.91 28.62
CA THR A 167 25.67 -14.11 28.56
C THR A 167 24.19 -13.73 28.59
N GLY A 168 23.46 -14.17 27.57
CA GLY A 168 22.03 -13.87 27.42
C GLY A 168 21.71 -12.43 26.99
N LYS A 169 22.70 -11.59 26.64
CA LYS A 169 22.51 -10.24 26.08
C LYS A 169 23.40 -10.01 24.86
N SER A 170 23.02 -10.64 23.75
CA SER A 170 23.64 -10.43 22.44
C SER A 170 23.50 -8.97 21.98
N ARG A 171 24.44 -8.55 21.13
CA ARG A 171 24.46 -7.21 20.53
C ARG A 171 24.19 -7.29 19.03
N LEU A 172 23.55 -6.25 18.52
CA LEU A 172 23.39 -6.01 17.09
C LEU A 172 24.46 -5.03 16.64
N ARG A 173 25.25 -5.43 15.66
CA ARG A 173 26.29 -4.61 15.04
C ARG A 173 25.92 -4.26 13.62
N ARG A 174 25.59 -2.98 13.40
CA ARG A 174 25.33 -2.43 12.06
C ARG A 174 26.56 -2.34 11.14
N MET A 175 27.76 -2.35 11.71
CA MET A 175 29.03 -2.44 10.98
C MET A 175 30.06 -3.12 11.88
N THR A 176 31.13 -3.65 11.28
CA THR A 176 32.26 -4.21 12.02
C THR A 176 32.82 -3.18 12.99
N ASN A 177 33.08 -3.60 14.22
CA ASN A 177 33.68 -2.72 15.22
C ASN A 177 35.16 -2.50 14.89
N ASP A 178 35.45 -1.32 14.35
CA ASP A 178 36.79 -0.84 14.00
C ASP A 178 37.32 0.19 15.03
N GLY A 179 36.58 0.42 16.11
CA GLY A 179 36.89 1.42 17.13
C GLY A 179 36.63 2.88 16.73
N SER A 180 36.13 3.14 15.52
CA SER A 180 35.93 4.48 14.98
C SER A 180 34.74 5.23 15.60
N ASP A 181 34.75 6.56 15.46
CA ASP A 181 33.59 7.40 15.80
C ASP A 181 32.39 7.10 14.89
N THR A 182 32.63 6.66 13.65
CA THR A 182 31.60 6.21 12.71
C THR A 182 30.85 5.01 13.29
N TYR A 183 31.57 4.00 13.77
CA TYR A 183 30.96 2.84 14.42
C TYR A 183 30.05 3.26 15.59
N ARG A 184 30.57 4.11 16.50
CA ARG A 184 29.80 4.61 17.64
C ARG A 184 28.56 5.39 17.20
N SER A 185 28.69 6.22 16.18
CA SER A 185 27.61 7.07 15.66
C SER A 185 26.50 6.24 15.00
N VAL A 186 26.86 5.20 14.22
CA VAL A 186 25.91 4.32 13.56
C VAL A 186 25.09 3.52 14.57
N GLN A 187 25.72 3.02 15.64
CA GLN A 187 25.00 2.34 16.73
C GLN A 187 24.09 3.31 17.49
N ARG A 188 24.62 4.50 17.86
CA ARG A 188 23.85 5.53 18.56
C ARG A 188 22.65 6.01 17.76
N GLY A 189 22.80 6.19 16.44
CA GLY A 189 21.71 6.56 15.55
C GLY A 189 20.59 5.51 15.51
N ALA A 190 20.94 4.22 15.53
CA ALA A 190 19.96 3.14 15.62
C ALA A 190 19.17 3.16 16.92
N MET A 191 19.86 3.35 18.06
CA MET A 191 19.21 3.51 19.37
C MET A 191 18.28 4.71 19.40
N ALA A 192 18.74 5.87 18.92
CA ALA A 192 17.96 7.10 18.93
C ALA A 192 16.71 7.01 18.04
N LEU A 193 16.83 6.41 16.85
CA LEU A 193 15.68 6.18 15.97
C LEU A 193 14.65 5.26 16.64
N ALA A 194 15.10 4.15 17.22
CA ALA A 194 14.20 3.23 17.91
C ALA A 194 13.51 3.90 19.10
N GLU A 195 14.25 4.66 19.91
CA GLU A 195 13.68 5.42 21.02
C GLU A 195 12.62 6.43 20.54
N GLY A 196 12.89 7.16 19.46
CA GLY A 196 11.94 8.09 18.85
C GLY A 196 10.69 7.40 18.32
N ILE A 197 10.82 6.26 17.64
CA ILE A 197 9.69 5.46 17.13
C ILE A 197 8.82 4.97 18.28
N TYR A 198 9.39 4.27 19.27
CA TYR A 198 8.58 3.66 20.32
C TYR A 198 8.05 4.66 21.34
N SER A 199 8.74 5.79 21.57
CA SER A 199 8.26 6.83 22.48
C SER A 199 7.31 7.82 21.81
N GLY A 200 7.53 8.14 20.54
CA GLY A 200 6.82 9.21 19.83
C GLY A 200 5.69 8.73 18.93
N ILE A 201 5.76 7.52 18.36
CA ILE A 201 4.72 6.99 17.48
C ILE A 201 3.72 6.16 18.28
N ARG A 202 4.19 5.25 19.13
CA ARG A 202 3.29 4.33 19.85
C ARG A 202 2.59 4.95 21.07
N ASN A 203 3.22 5.91 21.74
CA ASN A 203 2.72 6.46 23.00
C ASN A 203 1.51 7.40 22.83
N PRO A 204 1.44 8.26 21.78
CA PRO A 204 0.28 9.15 21.58
C PRO A 204 -1.02 8.43 21.19
N PHE A 205 -0.94 7.27 20.52
CA PHE A 205 -2.13 6.53 20.07
C PHE A 205 -2.99 5.96 21.20
N ASN A 206 -2.41 5.79 22.39
CA ASN A 206 -3.13 5.34 23.57
C ASN A 206 -3.89 6.47 24.29
N HIS A 207 -3.65 7.75 23.95
CA HIS A 207 -4.10 8.86 24.79
C HIS A 207 -4.99 9.92 24.15
N GLU A 208 -5.05 10.12 22.83
CA GLU A 208 -5.94 11.17 22.27
C GLU A 208 -6.57 10.80 20.91
N ASP A 209 -7.84 11.22 20.77
CA ASP A 209 -8.72 11.22 19.59
C ASP A 209 -9.25 9.84 19.06
N PRO A 210 -10.58 9.61 19.03
CA PRO A 210 -11.19 8.45 18.36
C PRO A 210 -11.04 8.44 16.83
N LYS A 211 -10.60 9.55 16.23
CA LYS A 211 -10.40 9.63 14.77
C LYS A 211 -9.07 9.00 14.36
N ASP A 212 -9.12 8.06 13.42
CA ASP A 212 -7.93 7.41 12.85
C ASP A 212 -6.96 8.44 12.22
N ILE A 213 -5.69 8.09 12.09
CA ILE A 213 -4.70 8.92 11.42
C ILE A 213 -4.90 8.93 9.90
N ASP A 214 -4.39 9.97 9.25
CA ASP A 214 -4.37 10.06 7.79
C ASP A 214 -3.47 8.97 7.17
N GLU A 215 -3.85 8.48 5.99
CA GLU A 215 -3.11 7.43 5.27
C GLU A 215 -1.66 7.81 5.01
N GLN A 216 -1.40 9.08 4.63
CA GLN A 216 -0.05 9.56 4.34
C GLN A 216 0.81 9.55 5.61
N VAL A 217 0.27 10.03 6.73
CA VAL A 217 0.95 10.02 8.03
C VAL A 217 1.25 8.58 8.48
N ALA A 218 0.31 7.66 8.29
CA ALA A 218 0.53 6.25 8.58
C ALA A 218 1.63 5.64 7.70
N LEU A 219 1.68 6.00 6.42
CA LEU A 219 2.71 5.52 5.49
C LEU A 219 4.10 6.02 5.91
N GLU A 220 4.22 7.25 6.38
CA GLU A 220 5.45 7.81 6.92
C GLU A 220 5.94 7.05 8.16
N TYR A 221 5.02 6.69 9.07
CA TYR A 221 5.35 5.85 10.21
C TYR A 221 5.78 4.43 9.82
N LEU A 222 5.10 3.81 8.86
CA LEU A 222 5.55 2.51 8.31
C LEU A 222 6.92 2.63 7.62
N ALA A 223 7.21 3.74 6.94
CA ALA A 223 8.51 3.98 6.34
C ALA A 223 9.62 4.11 7.40
N ALA A 224 9.38 4.82 8.50
CA ALA A 224 10.32 4.91 9.63
C ALA A 224 10.57 3.54 10.27
N LEU A 225 9.50 2.77 10.52
CA LEU A 225 9.60 1.38 11.00
C LEU A 225 10.38 0.49 10.03
N SER A 226 10.20 0.69 8.72
CA SER A 226 10.88 -0.07 7.67
C SER A 226 12.39 0.18 7.67
N VAL A 227 12.82 1.42 7.95
CA VAL A 227 14.24 1.74 8.15
C VAL A 227 14.80 1.02 9.38
N LEU A 228 14.11 1.07 10.52
CA LEU A 228 14.56 0.39 11.74
C LEU A 228 14.62 -1.13 11.55
N ALA A 229 13.58 -1.72 10.94
CA ALA A 229 13.52 -3.15 10.67
C ALA A 229 14.69 -3.59 9.79
N ARG A 230 15.01 -2.83 8.73
CA ARG A 230 16.18 -3.09 7.88
C ARG A 230 17.49 -3.03 8.67
N TRP A 231 17.67 -2.03 9.54
CA TRP A 231 18.89 -1.93 10.35
C TRP A 231 19.05 -3.09 11.32
N VAL A 232 17.95 -3.61 11.86
CA VAL A 232 17.97 -4.81 12.69
C VAL A 232 18.27 -6.04 11.84
N ASP A 233 17.58 -6.23 10.72
CA ASP A 233 17.69 -7.41 9.86
C ASP A 233 19.07 -7.54 9.19
N GLU A 234 19.72 -6.44 8.86
CA GLU A 234 21.08 -6.43 8.31
C GLU A 234 22.19 -6.50 9.38
N ALA A 235 21.87 -6.20 10.64
CA ALA A 235 22.88 -6.20 11.70
C ALA A 235 23.41 -7.62 11.99
N ILE A 236 24.72 -7.69 12.27
CA ILE A 236 25.40 -8.91 12.71
C ILE A 236 25.10 -9.12 14.20
N VAL A 237 24.70 -10.33 14.55
CA VAL A 237 24.49 -10.72 15.95
C VAL A 237 25.85 -11.09 16.55
N GLU A 238 26.27 -10.35 17.56
CA GLU A 238 27.46 -10.64 18.35
C GLU A 238 27.01 -11.20 19.71
N ALA A 239 27.34 -12.47 19.97
CA ALA A 239 27.03 -13.14 21.22
C ALA A 239 28.33 -13.54 21.94
N THR A 240 28.24 -13.74 23.26
CA THR A 240 29.33 -14.36 24.00
C THR A 240 29.57 -15.78 23.47
N PRO A 241 30.83 -16.23 23.30
CA PRO A 241 31.15 -17.59 22.90
C PRO A 241 30.52 -18.66 23.80
#